data_AF-A0A0F9B6L9-F1
#
_entry.id   AF-A0A0F9B6L9-F1
#
_cell.length_a   1.000
_cell.length_b   1.000
_cell.length_c   1.000
_cell.angle_alpha   90.00
_cell.angle_beta   90.00
_cell.angle_gamma   90.00
#
_symmetry.space_group_name_H-M   'P 1'
#
loop_
_entity.id
_entity.type
_entity.pdbx_description
1 polymer ?
#
loop_
_entity_poly.entity_id
_entity_poly.type
_entity_poly.pdbx_seq_one_letter_code
_entity_poly.pdbx_strand_id
1 'polypeptide(L)'
;MQQGPNVKKLIIRKMSKDMVPDGGGLPDALVALATPGNLSKVAGEATKWVEAAIAVVKTAPDNPYGDDDEAIAEAVLKGLGE
;
A
#
# COMPACT_ATOMS: atom_id res chain seq x y z
N MET A 1 13.59 -2.00 -5.36
CA MET A 1 12.91 -2.84 -4.35
C MET A 1 12.53 -4.16 -4.98
N GLN A 2 12.94 -5.27 -4.38
CA GLN A 2 12.44 -6.59 -4.79
C GLN A 2 11.09 -6.76 -4.06
N GLN A 3 9.97 -6.62 -4.77
CA GLN A 3 8.64 -6.63 -4.16
C GLN A 3 8.29 -8.06 -3.72
N GLY A 4 8.58 -8.39 -2.47
CA GLY A 4 8.15 -9.62 -1.85
C GLY A 4 6.64 -9.62 -1.56
N PRO A 5 6.12 -10.73 -1.03
CA PRO A 5 4.68 -10.90 -0.80
C PRO A 5 4.06 -9.84 0.11
N ASN A 6 4.76 -9.35 1.14
CA ASN A 6 4.19 -8.39 2.09
C ASN A 6 4.15 -6.99 1.51
N VAL A 7 5.19 -6.55 0.80
CA VAL A 7 5.17 -5.28 0.08
C VAL A 7 4.02 -5.25 -0.94
N LYS A 8 3.81 -6.34 -1.68
CA LYS A 8 2.69 -6.44 -2.64
C LYS A 8 1.32 -6.37 -1.95
N LYS A 9 1.13 -7.09 -0.84
CA LYS A 9 -0.12 -7.02 -0.07
C LYS A 9 -0.41 -5.59 0.40
N LEU A 10 0.60 -4.90 0.92
CA LEU A 10 0.46 -3.53 1.39
C LEU A 10 0.09 -2.57 0.25
N ILE A 11 0.68 -2.74 -0.95
CA ILE A 11 0.30 -1.98 -2.14
C ILE A 11 -1.16 -2.24 -2.50
N ILE A 12 -1.60 -3.50 -2.59
CA ILE A 12 -2.98 -3.87 -2.94
C ILE A 12 -3.97 -3.29 -1.92
N ARG A 13 -3.63 -3.35 -0.63
CA ARG A 13 -4.43 -2.77 0.44
C ARG A 13 -4.59 -1.27 0.29
N LYS A 14 -3.50 -0.56 -0.01
CA LYS A 14 -3.52 0.89 -0.26
C LYS A 14 -4.31 1.23 -1.51
N MET A 15 -4.11 0.48 -2.60
CA MET A 15 -4.92 0.63 -3.82
C MET A 15 -6.41 0.45 -3.55
N SER A 16 -6.78 -0.59 -2.79
CA SER A 16 -8.19 -0.86 -2.45
C SER A 16 -8.79 0.28 -1.62
N LYS A 17 -8.03 0.83 -0.69
CA LYS A 17 -8.42 1.99 0.14
C LYS A 17 -8.56 3.27 -0.69
N ASP A 18 -7.71 3.47 -1.69
CA ASP A 18 -7.71 4.67 -2.53
C ASP A 18 -8.77 4.62 -3.64
N MET A 19 -9.10 3.42 -4.12
CA MET A 19 -10.13 3.22 -5.14
C MET A 19 -11.55 3.38 -4.60
N VAL A 20 -11.77 3.01 -3.33
CA VAL A 20 -13.09 3.08 -2.70
C VAL A 20 -13.03 4.10 -1.56
N PRO A 21 -13.54 5.33 -1.76
CA PRO A 21 -13.55 6.34 -0.70
C PRO A 21 -14.32 5.85 0.53
N ASP A 22 -13.99 6.37 1.72
CA ASP A 22 -14.71 6.04 2.96
C ASP A 22 -16.21 6.35 2.83
N GLY A 23 -17.06 5.31 2.92
CA GLY A 23 -18.50 5.40 2.70
C GLY A 23 -18.96 5.09 1.26
N GLY A 24 -18.02 4.83 0.34
CA GLY A 24 -18.29 4.34 -1.01
C GLY A 24 -18.67 2.85 -1.03
N GLY A 25 -19.48 2.47 -2.02
CA GLY A 25 -20.00 1.11 -2.16
C GLY A 25 -19.44 0.35 -3.36
N LEU A 26 -20.00 -0.83 -3.60
CA LEU A 26 -19.74 -1.61 -4.82
C LEU A 26 -19.88 -0.79 -6.13
N PRO A 27 -20.84 0.15 -6.28
CA PRO A 27 -20.93 0.98 -7.48
C PRO A 27 -19.70 1.86 -7.70
N ASP A 28 -19.16 2.49 -6.64
CA ASP A 28 -17.96 3.33 -6.73
C ASP A 28 -16.74 2.52 -7.13
N ALA A 29 -16.61 1.30 -6.59
CA ALA A 29 -15.56 0.36 -6.97
C ALA A 29 -15.62 0.00 -8.47
N LEU A 30 -16.83 -0.24 -9.00
CA LEU A 30 -17.04 -0.53 -10.42
C LEU A 30 -16.73 0.66 -11.31
N VAL A 31 -17.12 1.87 -10.91
CA VAL A 31 -16.79 3.12 -11.63
C VAL A 31 -15.27 3.34 -11.65
N ALA A 32 -14.60 3.12 -10.52
CA ALA A 32 -13.15 3.22 -10.40
C ALA A 32 -12.42 2.21 -11.29
N LEU A 33 -12.95 0.98 -11.43
CA LEU A 33 -12.43 -0.06 -12.32
C LEU A 33 -12.71 0.24 -13.81
N ALA A 34 -13.89 0.78 -14.12
CA ALA A 34 -14.30 1.08 -15.49
C ALA A 34 -13.60 2.33 -16.07
N THR A 35 -13.03 3.18 -15.21
CA THR A 35 -12.31 4.39 -15.63
C THR A 35 -10.93 4.03 -16.21
N PRO A 36 -10.69 4.26 -17.52
CA PRO A 36 -9.43 3.91 -18.15
C PRO A 36 -8.25 4.63 -17.50
N GLY A 37 -7.17 3.90 -17.19
CA GLY A 37 -5.95 4.45 -16.58
C GLY A 37 -6.05 4.74 -15.09
N ASN A 38 -7.24 4.67 -14.48
CA ASN A 38 -7.41 4.91 -13.05
C ASN A 38 -6.68 3.85 -12.21
N LEU A 39 -6.78 2.57 -12.58
CA LEU A 39 -6.04 1.48 -11.94
C LEU A 39 -4.53 1.70 -11.95
N SER A 40 -3.96 2.07 -13.10
CA SER A 40 -2.51 2.31 -13.23
C SER A 40 -2.07 3.53 -12.43
N LYS A 41 -2.90 4.58 -12.39
CA LYS A 41 -2.66 5.77 -11.57
C LYS A 41 -2.64 5.41 -10.08
N VAL A 42 -3.69 4.75 -9.61
CA VAL A 42 -3.81 4.34 -8.19
C VAL A 42 -2.72 3.35 -7.81
N ALA A 43 -2.35 2.41 -8.69
CA ALA A 43 -1.22 1.50 -8.47
C ALA A 43 0.10 2.27 -8.30
N GLY A 44 0.35 3.29 -9.13
CA GLY A 44 1.52 4.13 -9.04
C GLY A 44 1.56 4.97 -7.76
N GLU A 45 0.43 5.57 -7.38
CA GLU A 45 0.29 6.34 -6.13
C GLU A 45 0.45 5.45 -4.89
N ALA A 46 -0.19 4.28 -4.88
CA ALA A 46 -0.06 3.29 -3.82
C ALA A 46 1.38 2.78 -3.69
N THR A 47 2.06 2.50 -4.81
CA THR A 47 3.47 2.09 -4.79
C THR A 47 4.32 3.17 -4.14
N LYS A 48 4.27 4.42 -4.62
CA LYS A 48 5.03 5.54 -4.04
C LYS A 48 4.76 5.74 -2.55
N TRP A 49 3.50 5.58 -2.14
CA TRP A 49 3.12 5.68 -0.73
C TRP A 49 3.78 4.57 0.09
N VAL A 50 3.76 3.32 -0.40
CA VAL A 50 4.40 2.18 0.29
C VAL A 50 5.91 2.37 0.36
N GLU A 51 6.55 2.80 -0.72
CA GLU A 51 7.98 3.10 -0.75
C GLU A 51 8.34 4.18 0.28
N ALA A 52 7.54 5.26 0.36
CA ALA A 52 7.73 6.31 1.35
C ALA A 52 7.51 5.81 2.78
N ALA A 53 6.47 5.02 3.02
CA ALA A 53 6.18 4.45 4.34
C ALA A 53 7.33 3.55 4.83
N ILE A 54 7.84 2.67 3.96
CA ILE A 54 8.99 1.82 4.27
C ILE A 54 10.23 2.67 4.54
N ALA A 55 10.51 3.66 3.69
CA ALA A 55 11.65 4.55 3.87
C ALA A 55 11.60 5.30 5.22
N VAL A 56 10.43 5.78 5.62
CA VAL A 56 10.24 6.42 6.93
C VAL A 56 10.61 5.47 8.07
N VAL A 57 10.10 4.22 8.04
CA VAL A 57 10.44 3.22 9.05
C VAL A 57 11.93 2.90 9.05
N LYS A 58 12.56 2.76 7.87
CA LYS A 58 14.01 2.53 7.77
C LYS A 58 14.84 3.64 8.41
N THR A 59 14.43 4.88 8.23
CA THR A 59 15.12 6.05 8.80
C THR A 59 14.85 6.27 10.29
N ALA A 60 13.93 5.52 10.89
CA ALA A 60 13.64 5.67 12.31
C ALA A 60 14.82 5.11 13.15
N PRO A 61 15.31 5.87 14.16
CA PRO A 61 16.49 5.49 14.94
C PRO A 61 16.29 4.20 15.76
N ASP A 62 15.06 3.89 16.14
CA ASP A 62 14.69 2.70 16.92
C ASP A 62 14.10 1.56 16.05
N ASN A 63 14.36 1.59 14.73
CA ASN A 63 13.82 0.59 13.81
C ASN A 63 14.38 -0.82 14.09
N PRO A 64 13.55 -1.79 14.53
CA PRO A 64 14.00 -3.15 14.82
C PRO A 64 14.17 -4.02 13.57
N TYR A 65 13.72 -3.54 12.40
CA TYR A 65 13.66 -4.31 11.15
C TYR A 65 14.87 -4.08 10.23
N GLY A 66 15.74 -3.12 10.56
CA GLY A 66 16.88 -2.75 9.72
C GLY A 66 16.44 -2.34 8.31
N ASP A 67 17.11 -2.87 7.29
CA ASP A 67 16.82 -2.60 5.87
C ASP A 67 15.84 -3.59 5.22
N ASP A 68 15.20 -4.47 5.99
CA ASP A 68 14.31 -5.50 5.47
C ASP A 68 12.93 -4.92 5.10
N ASP A 69 12.75 -4.62 3.81
CA ASP A 69 11.49 -4.11 3.25
C ASP A 69 10.29 -5.02 3.57
N GLU A 70 10.49 -6.34 3.60
CA GLU A 70 9.40 -7.30 3.80
C GLU A 70 8.98 -7.37 5.27
N ALA A 71 9.94 -7.31 6.21
CA ALA A 71 9.65 -7.25 7.63
C ALA A 71 8.94 -5.93 8.01
N ILE A 72 9.38 -4.81 7.41
CA ILE A 72 8.73 -3.51 7.59
C ILE A 72 7.31 -3.55 7.03
N ALA A 73 7.12 -4.04 5.80
CA ALA A 73 5.79 -4.15 5.20
C ALA A 73 4.87 -5.05 6.02
N GLU A 74 5.37 -6.15 6.57
CA GLU A 74 4.61 -7.03 7.47
C GLU A 74 4.17 -6.28 8.74
N ALA A 75 5.07 -5.54 9.38
CA ALA A 75 4.76 -4.78 10.59
C ALA A 75 3.70 -3.70 10.32
N VAL A 76 3.78 -3.03 9.17
CA VAL A 76 2.78 -2.05 8.74
C VAL A 76 1.41 -2.72 8.52
N LEU A 77 1.36 -3.87 7.82
CA LEU A 77 0.13 -4.64 7.62
C LEU A 77 -0.51 -5.05 8.95
N LYS A 78 0.30 -5.57 9.89
CA LYS A 78 -0.17 -5.91 11.25
C LYS A 78 -0.74 -4.71 11.98
N GLY A 79 -0.12 -3.53 11.86
CA GLY A 79 -0.62 -2.29 12.43
C GLY A 79 -1.95 -1.81 11.83
N LEU A 80 -2.26 -2.24 10.60
CA LEU A 80 -3.53 -1.99 9.92
C LEU A 80 -4.59 -3.06 10.22
N GLY A 81 -4.25 -4.09 11.00
CA GLY A 81 -5.15 -5.19 11.39
C GLY A 81 -5.25 -6.32 10.37
N GLU A 82 -4.23 -6.51 9.51
CA GLU A 82 -4.15 -7.60 8.51
C GLU A 82 -3.16 -8.72 8.87
#